data_AF-A0A928G0D8-F1
#
_entry.id   AF-A0A928G0D8-F1
#
_cell.length_a   1.000
_cell.length_b   1.000
_cell.length_c   1.000
_cell.angle_alpha   90.00
_cell.angle_beta   90.00
_cell.angle_gamma   90.00
#
_symmetry.space_group_name_H-M   'P 1'
#
loop_
_entity.id
_entity.type
_entity.pdbx_description
1 polymer ?
#
loop_
_entity_poly.entity_id
_entity_poly.type
_entity_poly.pdbx_seq_one_letter_code
_entity_poly.pdbx_strand_id
1 'polypeptide(L)'
;MINFGFSISKPRAIDIDRNNLRKSNEIIREMPELQACIGCGSCTASCTAGNLTEFNFRKVHTLVRRGEYQGAYEEMNKCMLCGKCRLVCPRGINTRGIVMLIKRKLGDF
;
A
#
# COMPACT_ATOMS: atom_id res chain seq x y z
N MET A 1 32.06 34.55 17.60
CA MET A 1 31.22 33.92 16.56
C MET A 1 29.76 34.16 16.95
N ILE A 2 29.03 34.96 16.18
CA ILE A 2 27.63 35.32 16.50
C ILE A 2 26.76 34.11 16.16
N ASN A 3 26.03 33.60 17.15
CA ASN A 3 25.11 32.47 16.96
C ASN A 3 23.74 33.02 16.49
N PHE A 4 23.45 32.91 15.20
CA PHE A 4 22.26 33.48 14.55
C PHE A 4 20.94 32.72 14.87
N GLY A 5 20.95 31.73 15.76
CA GLY A 5 19.72 31.04 16.19
C GLY A 5 19.08 30.10 15.15
N PHE A 6 19.68 29.94 13.97
CA PHE A 6 19.25 28.94 13.00
C PHE A 6 19.79 27.56 13.39
N SER A 7 18.89 26.58 13.52
CA SER A 7 19.24 25.17 13.65
C SER A 7 18.82 24.42 12.38
N ILE A 8 19.60 23.41 11.98
CA ILE A 8 19.23 22.55 10.86
C ILE A 8 18.01 21.75 11.30
N SER A 9 16.84 22.06 10.74
CA SER A 9 15.62 21.30 11.00
C SER A 9 15.81 19.88 10.48
N LYS A 10 15.46 18.87 11.29
CA LYS A 10 15.46 17.49 10.82
C LYS A 10 14.48 17.38 9.63
N PRO A 11 14.94 16.89 8.46
CA PRO A 11 14.06 16.78 7.30
C PRO A 11 12.95 15.76 7.58
N ARG A 12 11.72 16.04 7.14
CA ARG A 12 10.60 15.08 7.14
C ARG A 12 10.76 14.07 5.99
N ALA A 13 11.95 13.52 5.85
CA ALA A 13 12.29 12.53 4.83
C ALA A 13 12.06 11.11 5.37
N ILE A 14 11.44 10.26 4.57
CA ILE A 14 11.36 8.82 4.83
C ILE A 14 12.54 8.19 4.10
N ASP A 15 13.40 7.48 4.83
CA ASP A 15 14.51 6.72 4.26
C ASP A 15 14.00 5.36 3.76
N ILE A 16 13.60 5.31 2.49
CA ILE A 16 13.02 4.11 1.86
C ILE A 16 14.11 3.07 1.56
N ASP A 17 15.36 3.50 1.39
CA ASP A 17 16.48 2.61 1.03
C ASP A 17 16.83 1.63 2.15
N ARG A 18 16.46 1.95 3.40
CA ARG A 18 16.56 1.05 4.55
C ARG A 18 15.52 -0.07 4.57
N ASN A 19 14.44 0.04 3.80
CA ASN A 19 13.31 -0.89 3.91
C ASN A 19 13.61 -2.21 3.19
N ASN A 20 13.19 -3.32 3.80
CA ASN A 20 13.32 -4.64 3.20
C ASN A 20 12.23 -4.85 2.14
N LEU A 21 12.61 -4.99 0.88
CA LEU A 21 11.68 -5.17 -0.25
C LEU A 21 11.37 -6.65 -0.58
N ARG A 22 11.87 -7.61 0.19
CA ARG A 22 11.72 -9.05 -0.11
C ARG A 22 10.27 -9.47 -0.31
N LYS A 23 9.37 -9.15 0.62
CA LYS A 23 7.95 -9.54 0.51
C LYS A 23 7.25 -8.84 -0.66
N SER A 24 7.62 -7.59 -0.94
CA SER A 24 7.14 -6.84 -2.11
C SER A 24 7.52 -7.54 -3.41
N ASN A 25 8.79 -7.94 -3.54
CA ASN A 25 9.28 -8.67 -4.70
C ASN A 25 8.60 -10.04 -4.86
N GLU A 26 8.34 -10.76 -3.77
CA GLU A 26 7.57 -12.02 -3.81
C GLU A 26 6.13 -11.80 -4.28
N ILE A 27 5.45 -10.77 -3.78
CA ILE A 27 4.08 -10.42 -4.21
C ILE A 27 4.05 -10.09 -5.71
N ILE A 28 5.03 -9.32 -6.20
CA ILE A 28 5.13 -8.93 -7.61
C ILE A 28 5.43 -10.15 -8.50
N ARG A 29 6.23 -11.11 -8.03
CA ARG A 29 6.49 -12.36 -8.77
C ARG A 29 5.25 -13.23 -8.89
N GLU A 30 4.43 -13.31 -7.84
CA GLU A 30 3.19 -14.11 -7.86
C GLU A 30 2.05 -13.41 -8.62
N MET A 31 1.97 -12.07 -8.55
CA MET A 31 0.95 -11.28 -9.24
C MET A 31 1.60 -10.09 -9.98
N PRO A 32 2.23 -10.34 -11.15
CA PRO A 32 2.95 -9.32 -11.91
C PRO A 32 2.03 -8.22 -12.44
N GLU A 33 0.73 -8.47 -12.58
CA GLU A 33 -0.26 -7.46 -12.98
C GLU A 33 -0.31 -6.27 -12.03
N LEU A 34 0.19 -6.40 -10.79
CA LEU A 34 0.29 -5.29 -9.85
C LEU A 34 1.22 -4.18 -10.36
N GLN A 35 2.22 -4.51 -11.20
CA GLN A 35 3.08 -3.51 -11.85
C GLN A 35 2.31 -2.60 -12.81
N ALA A 36 1.16 -3.04 -13.34
CA ALA A 36 0.34 -2.22 -14.22
C ALA A 36 -0.46 -1.14 -13.46
N CYS A 37 -0.38 -1.11 -12.12
CA CYS A 37 -1.10 -0.14 -11.31
C CYS A 37 -0.56 1.28 -11.52
N ILE A 38 -1.42 2.17 -12.03
CA ILE A 38 -1.10 3.58 -12.29
C ILE A 38 -1.47 4.51 -11.13
N GLY A 39 -1.91 3.97 -9.99
CA GLY A 39 -2.29 4.79 -8.83
C GLY A 39 -3.53 5.68 -9.02
N CYS A 40 -4.42 5.38 -9.97
CA CYS A 40 -5.59 6.23 -10.26
C CYS A 40 -6.62 6.34 -9.11
N GLY A 41 -6.67 5.36 -8.21
CA GLY A 41 -7.54 5.42 -7.03
C GLY A 41 -9.00 5.01 -7.24
N SER A 42 -9.42 4.57 -8.43
CA SER A 42 -10.80 4.11 -8.70
C SER A 42 -11.26 3.00 -7.74
N CYS A 43 -10.35 2.07 -7.40
CA CYS A 43 -10.60 1.01 -6.43
C CYS A 43 -10.92 1.57 -5.03
N THR A 44 -10.16 2.56 -4.55
CA THR A 44 -10.41 3.24 -3.28
C THR A 44 -11.73 3.99 -3.30
N ALA A 45 -12.00 4.76 -4.35
CA ALA A 45 -13.23 5.55 -4.47
C ALA A 45 -14.51 4.69 -4.47
N SER A 46 -14.44 3.48 -5.06
CA SER A 46 -15.56 2.54 -5.07
C SER A 46 -15.72 1.72 -3.77
N CYS A 47 -14.75 1.79 -2.85
CA CYS A 47 -14.66 0.84 -1.75
C CYS A 47 -15.64 1.19 -0.62
N THR A 48 -16.60 0.30 -0.35
CA THR A 48 -17.54 0.48 0.77
C THR A 48 -16.82 0.53 2.12
N ALA A 49 -15.73 -0.23 2.31
CA ALA A 49 -14.94 -0.15 3.54
C ALA A 49 -14.28 1.23 3.72
N GLY A 50 -13.93 1.91 2.62
CA GLY A 50 -13.39 3.27 2.67
C GLY A 50 -14.40 4.35 3.06
N ASN A 51 -15.70 4.05 2.99
CA ASN A 51 -16.76 4.95 3.48
C ASN A 51 -17.00 4.82 4.99
N LEU A 52 -16.68 3.66 5.57
CA LEU A 52 -16.93 3.35 6.98
C LEU A 52 -15.64 3.39 7.82
N THR A 53 -14.48 3.35 7.16
CA THR A 53 -13.14 3.32 7.77
C THR A 53 -12.17 4.08 6.89
N GLU A 54 -10.95 4.32 7.35
CA GLU A 54 -9.88 4.95 6.56
C GLU A 54 -9.25 4.01 5.50
N PHE A 55 -9.91 2.89 5.16
CA PHE A 55 -9.35 1.91 4.25
C PHE A 55 -9.08 2.48 2.86
N ASN A 56 -7.84 2.33 2.40
CA ASN A 56 -7.42 2.83 1.11
C ASN A 56 -6.49 1.83 0.41
N PHE A 57 -7.01 1.14 -0.62
CA PHE A 57 -6.23 0.16 -1.37
C PHE A 57 -5.00 0.79 -2.06
N ARG A 58 -5.14 2.01 -2.58
CA ARG A 58 -4.01 2.73 -3.17
C ARG A 58 -2.91 3.02 -2.14
N LYS A 59 -3.27 3.36 -0.90
CA LYS A 59 -2.32 3.52 0.22
C LYS A 59 -1.60 2.20 0.50
N VAL A 60 -2.34 1.10 0.60
CA VAL A 60 -1.75 -0.23 0.82
C VAL A 60 -0.75 -0.59 -0.27
N HIS A 61 -1.11 -0.38 -1.53
CA HIS A 61 -0.21 -0.65 -2.65
C HIS A 61 1.11 0.12 -2.51
N THR A 62 1.04 1.40 -2.14
CA THR A 62 2.23 2.22 -1.88
C THR A 62 3.06 1.68 -0.71
N LEU A 63 2.43 1.32 0.41
CA LEU A 63 3.11 0.77 1.58
C LEU A 63 3.85 -0.53 1.26
N VAL A 64 3.18 -1.46 0.57
CA VAL A 64 3.81 -2.73 0.12
C VAL A 64 5.00 -2.44 -0.79
N ARG A 65 4.86 -1.53 -1.77
CA ARG A 65 5.94 -1.15 -2.69
C ARG A 65 7.14 -0.53 -1.98
N ARG A 66 6.91 0.17 -0.87
CA ARG A 66 7.95 0.79 -0.02
C ARG A 66 8.52 -0.13 1.04
N GLY A 67 8.01 -1.36 1.21
CA GLY A 67 8.45 -2.25 2.29
C GLY A 67 7.89 -1.90 3.68
N GLU A 68 6.87 -1.04 3.76
CA GLU A 68 6.21 -0.62 4.99
C GLU A 68 5.09 -1.61 5.37
N TYR A 69 5.47 -2.85 5.70
CA TYR A 69 4.53 -3.97 5.80
C TYR A 69 3.56 -3.90 6.97
N GLN A 70 3.97 -3.36 8.12
CA GLN A 70 3.10 -3.23 9.29
C GLN A 70 1.85 -2.40 8.98
N GLY A 71 2.05 -1.18 8.44
CA GLY A 71 0.95 -0.32 8.04
C GLY A 71 0.12 -0.93 6.90
N ALA A 72 0.75 -1.66 5.97
CA ALA A 72 0.01 -2.36 4.92
C ALA A 72 -0.93 -3.43 5.50
N TYR A 73 -0.47 -4.21 6.48
CA TYR A 73 -1.25 -5.26 7.13
C TYR A 73 -2.44 -4.70 7.93
N GLU A 74 -2.21 -3.66 8.74
CA GLU A 74 -3.25 -2.96 9.50
C GLU A 74 -4.36 -2.42 8.58
N GLU A 75 -4.00 -1.83 7.44
CA GLU A 75 -4.99 -1.39 6.45
C GLU A 75 -5.74 -2.58 5.84
N MET A 76 -5.04 -3.67 5.48
CA MET A 76 -5.67 -4.85 4.89
C MET A 76 -6.72 -5.50 5.80
N ASN A 77 -6.58 -5.40 7.12
CA ASN A 77 -7.55 -5.94 8.08
C ASN A 77 -8.93 -5.29 7.97
N LYS A 78 -9.01 -4.06 7.47
CA LYS A 78 -10.27 -3.34 7.21
C LYS A 78 -10.99 -3.83 5.95
N CYS A 79 -10.32 -4.60 5.09
CA CYS A 79 -10.90 -5.07 3.83
C CYS A 79 -11.88 -6.23 4.05
N MET A 80 -13.14 -6.02 3.66
CA MET A 80 -14.22 -7.03 3.71
C MET A 80 -14.22 -8.03 2.53
N LEU A 81 -13.21 -7.97 1.64
CA LEU A 81 -13.06 -8.89 0.50
C LEU A 81 -14.26 -8.97 -0.47
N CYS A 82 -15.08 -7.92 -0.55
CA CYS A 82 -16.28 -7.87 -1.41
C CYS A 82 -15.99 -7.86 -2.93
N GLY A 83 -14.77 -7.49 -3.35
CA GLY A 83 -14.34 -7.58 -4.75
C GLY A 83 -14.76 -6.45 -5.70
N LYS A 84 -15.54 -5.45 -5.24
CA LYS A 84 -15.98 -4.31 -6.05
C LYS A 84 -14.82 -3.56 -6.72
N CYS A 85 -13.67 -3.46 -6.05
CA CYS A 85 -12.46 -2.83 -6.56
C CYS A 85 -11.90 -3.46 -7.85
N ARG A 86 -12.22 -4.72 -8.15
CA ARG A 86 -11.80 -5.39 -9.39
C ARG A 86 -12.62 -4.88 -10.59
N LEU A 87 -13.91 -4.64 -10.40
CA LEU A 87 -14.84 -4.24 -11.46
C LEU A 87 -14.54 -2.85 -12.03
N VAL A 88 -13.96 -1.98 -11.20
CA VAL A 88 -13.67 -0.57 -11.56
C VAL A 88 -12.22 -0.33 -11.98
N CYS A 89 -11.37 -1.36 -11.99
CA CYS A 89 -9.96 -1.16 -12.30
C CYS A 89 -9.76 -1.00 -13.83
N PRO A 90 -9.31 0.17 -14.33
CA PRO A 90 -9.13 0.39 -15.77
C PRO A 90 -7.97 -0.43 -16.36
N ARG A 91 -7.11 -1.00 -15.50
CA ARG A 91 -5.97 -1.85 -15.88
C ARG A 91 -6.27 -3.34 -15.76
N GLY A 92 -7.49 -3.71 -15.37
CA GLY A 92 -7.91 -5.11 -15.23
C GLY A 92 -7.23 -5.88 -14.09
N ILE A 93 -6.62 -5.18 -13.12
CA ILE A 93 -5.87 -5.79 -12.02
C ILE A 93 -6.83 -6.55 -11.10
N ASN A 94 -6.47 -7.78 -10.72
CA ASN A 94 -7.21 -8.58 -9.75
C ASN A 94 -6.96 -8.07 -8.31
N THR A 95 -7.44 -6.87 -8.00
CA THR A 95 -7.22 -6.18 -6.72
C THR A 95 -7.68 -6.99 -5.51
N ARG A 96 -8.80 -7.74 -5.61
CA ARG A 96 -9.23 -8.67 -4.55
C ARG A 96 -8.22 -9.79 -4.31
N GLY A 97 -7.71 -10.40 -5.38
CA GLY A 97 -6.67 -11.43 -5.31
C GLY A 97 -5.40 -10.89 -4.66
N ILE A 98 -5.02 -9.66 -5.00
CA ILE A 98 -3.86 -8.99 -4.41
C ILE A 98 -4.04 -8.77 -2.91
N VAL A 99 -5.22 -8.32 -2.46
CA VAL A 99 -5.50 -8.21 -1.01
C VAL A 99 -5.31 -9.56 -0.30
N MET A 100 -5.84 -10.64 -0.88
CA MET A 100 -5.69 -11.99 -0.31
C MET A 100 -4.23 -12.43 -0.26
N LEU A 101 -3.48 -12.19 -1.34
CA LEU A 101 -2.05 -12.51 -1.40
C LEU A 101 -1.25 -11.72 -0.36
N ILE A 102 -1.50 -10.42 -0.24
CA ILE A 102 -0.86 -9.56 0.77
C ILE A 102 -1.17 -10.10 2.17
N LYS A 103 -2.44 -10.40 2.49
CA LYS A 103 -2.81 -10.98 3.80
C LYS A 103 -2.07 -12.29 4.07
N ARG A 104 -1.96 -13.18 3.08
CA ARG A 104 -1.23 -14.45 3.22
C ARG A 104 0.27 -14.25 3.46
N LYS A 105 0.89 -13.31 2.73
CA LYS A 105 2.35 -13.04 2.83
C LYS A 105 2.73 -12.22 4.05
N LEU A 106 1.80 -11.41 4.56
CA LEU A 106 1.99 -10.57 5.74
C LEU A 106 1.38 -11.15 7.02
N GLY A 107 0.76 -12.33 6.98
CA GLY A 107 0.10 -12.96 8.14
C GLY A 107 1.03 -13.40 9.28
N ASP A 108 2.34 -13.18 9.15
CA ASP A 108 3.34 -13.37 10.21
C ASP A 108 3.48 -12.12 11.12
N PHE A 109 2.61 -11.13 10.98
CA PHE A 109 2.53 -9.90 11.78
C PHE A 109 1.27 -9.84 12.64
#